data_AF-A0A7I7K4W3-F1
#
_entry.id   AF-A0A7I7K4W3-F1
#
_cell.length_a   1.000
_cell.length_b   1.000
_cell.length_c   1.000
_cell.angle_alpha   90.00
_cell.angle_beta   90.00
_cell.angle_gamma   90.00
#
_symmetry.space_group_name_H-M   'P 1'
#
loop_
_entity.id
_entity.type
_entity.pdbx_description
1 polymer ?
#
loop_
_entity_poly.entity_id
_entity_poly.type
_entity_poly.pdbx_seq_one_letter_code
_entity_poly.pdbx_strand_id
1 'polypeptide(L)'
;MPMTALRGRTIGWVVCTVAIACAAPAGADPVDPIPGNGFFVVGPDVAPGLYRTGGSASPFGVWINDVPTQESMCVWFTYSTPAPETDHVVSTNMSVGPMYANINATVQSFESRNCQPWTRVP
;
A
#
# COMPACT_ATOMS: atom_id res chain seq x y z
N MET A 1 9.94 41.25 -71.02
CA MET A 1 10.67 40.40 -70.05
C MET A 1 9.68 39.35 -69.53
N PRO A 2 9.93 38.04 -69.74
CA PRO A 2 8.95 36.99 -69.47
C PRO A 2 8.90 36.60 -67.98
N MET A 3 7.69 36.38 -67.48
CA MET A 3 7.41 35.89 -66.12
C MET A 3 7.74 34.40 -66.04
N THR A 4 8.61 34.00 -65.11
CA THR A 4 8.92 32.59 -64.86
C THR A 4 8.14 32.10 -63.65
N ALA A 5 7.23 31.14 -63.86
CA ALA A 5 6.45 30.49 -62.81
C ALA A 5 7.27 29.40 -62.11
N LEU A 6 7.37 29.45 -60.78
CA LEU A 6 8.00 28.40 -59.97
C LEU A 6 7.01 27.25 -59.73
N ARG A 7 7.39 26.03 -60.15
CA ARG A 7 6.71 24.77 -59.80
C ARG A 7 7.12 24.33 -58.39
N GLY A 8 6.17 24.32 -57.46
CA GLY A 8 6.35 23.74 -56.13
C GLY A 8 6.25 22.21 -56.15
N ARG A 9 7.24 21.51 -55.59
CA ARG A 9 7.22 20.06 -55.30
C ARG A 9 6.75 19.86 -53.87
N THR A 10 5.59 19.24 -53.70
CA THR A 10 5.07 18.79 -52.40
C THR A 10 5.81 17.53 -51.95
N ILE A 11 6.44 17.59 -50.78
CA ILE A 11 7.05 16.44 -50.10
C ILE A 11 6.07 16.03 -49.01
N GLY A 12 5.41 14.88 -49.19
CA GLY A 12 4.52 14.30 -48.17
C GLY A 12 5.34 13.64 -47.06
N TRP A 13 5.11 14.04 -45.81
CA TRP A 13 5.74 13.47 -44.63
C TRP A 13 4.87 12.30 -44.12
N VAL A 14 5.45 11.10 -44.07
CA VAL A 14 4.80 9.90 -43.50
C VAL A 14 5.14 9.85 -42.01
N VAL A 15 4.12 10.00 -41.16
CA VAL A 15 4.25 9.89 -39.70
C VAL A 15 4.00 8.43 -39.30
N CYS A 16 5.04 7.73 -38.85
CA CYS A 16 4.91 6.41 -38.23
C CYS A 16 4.54 6.57 -36.74
N THR A 17 3.33 6.16 -36.37
CA THR A 17 2.90 6.09 -34.96
C THR A 17 3.35 4.76 -34.34
N VAL A 18 4.28 4.81 -33.39
CA VAL A 18 4.67 3.63 -32.59
C VAL A 18 3.68 3.47 -31.44
N ALA A 19 2.95 2.36 -31.41
CA ALA A 19 2.07 2.01 -30.29
C ALA A 19 2.91 1.38 -29.18
N ILE A 20 2.98 2.01 -28.01
CA ILE A 20 3.56 1.45 -26.80
C ILE A 20 2.47 0.59 -26.14
N ALA A 21 2.64 -0.73 -26.16
CA ALA A 21 1.75 -1.64 -25.45
C ALA A 21 2.11 -1.64 -23.95
N CYS A 22 1.24 -1.07 -23.12
CA CYS A 22 1.32 -1.19 -21.67
C CYS A 22 1.00 -2.64 -21.29
N ALA A 23 1.98 -3.41 -20.82
CA ALA A 23 1.71 -4.70 -20.19
C ALA A 23 0.95 -4.45 -18.88
N ALA A 24 -0.15 -5.20 -18.66
CA ALA A 24 -0.83 -5.22 -17.37
C ALA A 24 0.17 -5.66 -16.28
N PRO A 25 0.16 -5.06 -15.08
CA PRO A 25 1.03 -5.52 -14.00
C PRO A 25 0.72 -7.00 -13.74
N ALA A 26 1.75 -7.85 -13.87
CA ALA A 26 1.66 -9.22 -13.41
C ALA A 26 1.29 -9.19 -11.92
N GLY A 27 0.27 -9.95 -11.52
CA GLY A 27 -0.16 -10.02 -10.13
C GLY A 27 1.02 -10.44 -9.27
N ALA A 28 1.52 -9.51 -8.44
CA ALA A 28 2.56 -9.81 -7.48
C ALA A 28 1.97 -10.73 -6.40
N ASP A 29 2.79 -11.65 -5.90
CA ASP A 29 2.42 -12.43 -4.72
C ASP A 29 2.18 -11.47 -3.53
N PRO A 30 1.22 -11.77 -2.64
CA PRO A 30 0.99 -10.97 -1.44
C PRO A 30 2.27 -10.85 -0.61
N VAL A 31 2.51 -9.67 -0.05
CA VAL A 31 3.74 -9.40 0.71
C VAL A 31 3.77 -10.22 2.00
N ASP A 32 4.90 -10.90 2.22
CA ASP A 32 5.20 -11.64 3.45
C ASP A 32 6.72 -11.56 3.73
N PRO A 33 7.15 -11.06 4.91
CA PRO A 33 6.33 -10.47 5.98
C PRO A 33 5.74 -9.11 5.59
N ILE A 34 4.57 -8.76 6.15
CA ILE A 34 3.94 -7.45 5.90
C ILE A 34 4.83 -6.36 6.51
N PRO A 35 5.16 -5.28 5.78
CA PRO A 35 5.91 -4.17 6.32
C PRO A 35 5.23 -3.56 7.55
N GLY A 36 6.05 -3.05 8.48
CA GLY A 36 5.56 -2.53 9.75
C GLY A 36 4.74 -1.23 9.67
N ASN A 37 4.85 -0.50 8.57
CA ASN A 37 4.01 0.66 8.28
C ASN A 37 3.39 0.49 6.89
N GLY A 38 2.13 0.85 6.76
CA GLY A 38 1.47 0.93 5.46
C GLY A 38 -0.02 0.65 5.52
N PHE A 39 -0.63 0.77 4.35
CA PHE A 39 -2.00 0.42 4.07
C PHE A 39 -1.99 -0.64 2.98
N PHE A 40 -2.74 -1.72 3.19
CA PHE A 40 -2.69 -2.93 2.36
C PHE A 40 -4.12 -3.43 2.10
N VAL A 41 -4.45 -3.67 0.84
CA VAL A 41 -5.70 -4.33 0.45
C VAL A 41 -5.55 -5.84 0.63
N VAL A 42 -6.49 -6.45 1.33
CA VAL A 42 -6.47 -7.90 1.60
C VAL A 42 -6.82 -8.67 0.33
N GLY A 43 -6.00 -9.66 0.00
CA GLY A 43 -6.03 -10.42 -1.25
C GLY A 43 -4.91 -9.99 -2.18
N PRO A 44 -4.98 -8.78 -2.78
CA PRO A 44 -3.93 -8.28 -3.67
C PRO A 44 -2.60 -8.01 -2.96
N ASP A 45 -2.62 -7.30 -1.83
CA ASP A 45 -1.40 -6.87 -1.16
C ASP A 45 -1.00 -7.84 -0.04
N VAL A 46 -1.96 -8.33 0.75
CA VAL A 46 -1.70 -9.22 1.90
C VAL A 46 -2.68 -10.38 1.95
N ALA A 47 -2.20 -11.58 2.26
CA ALA A 47 -3.05 -12.76 2.36
C ALA A 47 -3.85 -12.76 3.69
N PRO A 48 -5.08 -13.32 3.72
CA PRO A 48 -5.78 -13.57 4.98
C PRO A 48 -4.99 -14.50 5.92
N GLY A 49 -5.06 -14.24 7.22
CA GLY A 49 -4.39 -15.04 8.23
C GLY A 49 -4.22 -14.32 9.57
N LEU A 50 -3.64 -15.04 10.51
CA LEU A 50 -3.18 -14.48 11.78
C LEU A 50 -1.74 -14.01 11.63
N TYR A 51 -1.48 -12.75 11.99
CA TYR A 51 -0.16 -12.14 11.92
C TYR A 51 0.30 -11.72 13.30
N ARG A 52 1.62 -11.77 13.53
CA ARG A 52 2.28 -11.34 14.76
C ARG A 52 3.33 -10.27 14.46
N THR A 53 3.33 -9.20 15.24
CA THR A 53 4.41 -8.20 15.26
C THR A 53 5.18 -8.25 16.57
N GLY A 54 6.43 -7.77 16.53
CA GLY A 54 7.26 -7.54 17.72
C GLY A 54 6.77 -6.39 18.61
N GLY A 55 5.84 -5.56 18.13
CA GLY A 55 5.31 -4.39 18.85
C GLY A 55 5.75 -3.08 18.21
N SER A 56 5.97 -2.05 19.03
CA SER A 56 6.39 -0.72 18.59
C SER A 56 7.66 -0.75 17.74
N ALA A 57 7.63 -0.04 16.61
CA ALA A 57 8.82 0.28 15.83
C ALA A 57 9.61 1.45 16.38
N SER A 58 9.05 2.18 17.36
CA SER A 58 9.74 3.31 17.95
C SER A 58 11.03 2.86 18.65
N PRO A 59 12.17 3.53 18.38
CA PRO A 59 13.43 3.24 19.06
C PRO A 59 13.39 3.56 20.57
N PHE A 60 12.44 4.39 21.01
CA PHE A 60 12.24 4.74 22.41
C PHE A 60 10.76 4.91 22.75
N GLY A 61 10.37 4.51 23.96
CA GLY A 61 9.03 4.76 24.50
C GLY A 61 9.00 6.09 25.27
N VAL A 62 8.06 6.95 24.91
CA VAL A 62 7.73 8.19 25.64
C VAL A 62 6.44 7.97 26.41
N TRP A 63 6.51 8.19 27.73
CA TRP A 63 5.41 8.00 28.66
C TRP A 63 5.09 9.32 29.37
N ILE A 64 3.81 9.66 29.46
CA ILE A 64 3.33 10.82 30.21
C ILE A 64 2.34 10.29 31.24
N ASN A 65 2.68 10.41 32.52
CA ASN A 65 1.86 9.88 33.62
C ASN A 65 1.56 8.38 33.46
N ASP A 66 2.59 7.57 33.17
CA ASP A 66 2.45 6.12 32.95
C ASP A 66 1.50 5.72 31.80
N VAL A 67 1.25 6.64 30.85
CA VAL A 67 0.55 6.34 29.59
C VAL A 67 1.52 6.51 28.42
N PRO A 68 1.70 5.50 27.56
CA PRO A 68 2.55 5.64 26.38
C PRO A 68 1.90 6.58 25.37
N THR A 69 2.71 7.42 24.73
CA THR A 69 2.25 8.30 23.63
C THR A 69 1.95 7.50 22.36
N GLN A 70 1.16 8.09 21.45
CA GLN A 70 0.78 7.44 20.18
C GLN A 70 2.00 7.02 19.35
N GLU A 71 3.04 7.84 19.29
CA GLU A 71 4.29 7.53 18.58
C GLU A 71 5.13 6.45 19.29
N SER A 72 4.77 6.07 20.51
CA SER A 72 5.45 4.98 21.25
C SER A 72 4.74 3.64 21.10
N MET A 73 3.51 3.64 20.58
CA MET A 73 2.72 2.43 20.40
C MET A 73 2.66 2.04 18.92
N CYS A 74 2.60 0.74 18.70
CA CYS A 74 2.25 0.15 17.44
C CYS A 74 0.73 -0.01 17.40
N VAL A 75 0.10 0.49 16.34
CA VAL A 75 -1.35 0.46 16.16
C VAL A 75 -1.68 -0.13 14.80
N TRP A 76 -2.80 -0.85 14.74
CA TRP A 76 -3.33 -1.38 13.50
C TRP A 76 -4.84 -1.30 13.45
N PHE A 77 -5.34 -1.33 12.23
CA PHE A 77 -6.75 -1.31 11.92
C PHE A 77 -7.02 -2.32 10.81
N THR A 78 -8.15 -3.00 10.90
CA THR A 78 -8.74 -3.72 9.79
C THR A 78 -10.07 -3.09 9.43
N TYR A 79 -10.35 -2.99 8.14
CA TYR A 79 -11.55 -2.34 7.63
C TYR A 79 -12.40 -3.33 6.83
N SER A 80 -13.70 -3.10 6.84
CA SER A 80 -14.67 -3.83 6.02
C SER A 80 -14.78 -3.28 4.60
N THR A 81 -14.06 -2.18 4.32
CA THR A 81 -13.96 -1.52 3.01
C THR A 81 -12.52 -1.57 2.48
N PRO A 82 -12.31 -1.43 1.16
CA PRO A 82 -10.99 -1.47 0.56
C PRO A 82 -10.20 -0.16 0.74
N ALA A 83 -10.79 0.85 1.39
CA ALA A 83 -10.18 2.12 1.75
C ALA A 83 -10.19 2.28 3.29
N PRO A 84 -9.28 3.09 3.87
CA PRO A 84 -9.20 3.29 5.31
C PRO A 84 -10.30 4.26 5.78
N GLU A 85 -11.54 3.76 5.85
CA GLU A 85 -12.70 4.52 6.30
C GLU A 85 -12.96 4.26 7.78
N THR A 86 -12.88 5.30 8.60
CA THR A 86 -12.97 5.19 10.07
C THR A 86 -14.31 4.65 10.57
N ASP A 87 -15.40 4.85 9.82
CA ASP A 87 -16.72 4.31 10.15
C ASP A 87 -16.86 2.81 9.85
N HIS A 88 -15.86 2.22 9.18
CA HIS A 88 -15.86 0.83 8.71
C HIS A 88 -14.77 -0.04 9.35
N VAL A 89 -14.21 0.38 10.49
CA VAL A 89 -13.24 -0.40 11.28
C VAL A 89 -13.90 -1.66 11.84
N VAL A 90 -13.35 -2.82 11.49
CA VAL A 90 -13.79 -4.15 11.96
C VAL A 90 -13.06 -4.53 13.25
N SER A 91 -11.77 -4.24 13.32
CA SER A 91 -10.96 -4.50 14.51
C SER A 91 -9.77 -3.57 14.56
N THR A 92 -9.31 -3.28 15.78
CA THR A 92 -8.13 -2.48 16.03
C THR A 92 -7.50 -2.88 17.35
N ASN A 93 -6.19 -2.74 17.45
CA ASN A 93 -5.46 -2.84 18.71
C ASN A 93 -4.27 -1.88 18.68
N MET A 94 -3.84 -1.47 19.87
CA MET A 94 -2.64 -0.67 20.07
C MET A 94 -1.86 -1.19 21.27
N SER A 95 -0.54 -1.31 21.13
CA SER A 95 0.34 -1.75 22.21
C SER A 95 1.76 -1.28 21.96
N VAL A 96 2.54 -1.13 23.03
CA VAL A 96 4.00 -0.99 22.92
C VAL A 96 4.64 -2.36 22.66
N GLY A 97 4.09 -3.41 23.25
CA GLY A 97 4.60 -4.77 23.17
C GLY A 97 4.08 -5.58 21.98
N PRO A 98 4.49 -6.85 21.85
CA PRO A 98 4.06 -7.74 20.78
C PRO A 98 2.53 -7.88 20.75
N MET A 99 1.99 -7.99 19.54
CA MET A 99 0.55 -8.17 19.35
C MET A 99 0.23 -9.00 18.11
N TYR A 100 -1.03 -9.40 18.02
CA TYR A 100 -1.57 -10.16 16.91
C TYR A 100 -2.66 -9.38 16.18
N ALA A 101 -2.72 -9.56 14.87
CA ALA A 101 -3.79 -9.06 14.02
C ALA A 101 -4.40 -10.23 13.25
N ASN A 102 -5.71 -10.41 13.40
CA ASN A 102 -6.45 -11.41 12.64
C ASN A 102 -7.05 -10.74 11.39
N ILE A 103 -6.43 -11.00 10.24
CA ILE A 103 -6.90 -10.54 8.94
C ILE A 103 -7.76 -11.65 8.35
N ASN A 104 -9.04 -11.66 8.70
CA ASN A 104 -9.97 -12.68 8.21
C ASN A 104 -10.36 -12.39 6.74
N ALA A 105 -11.07 -13.33 6.09
CA ALA A 105 -11.50 -13.18 4.70
C ALA A 105 -12.58 -12.10 4.48
N THR A 106 -13.18 -11.56 5.54
CA THR A 106 -14.18 -10.47 5.46
C THR A 106 -13.55 -9.08 5.60
N VAL A 107 -12.30 -9.01 6.08
CA VAL A 107 -11.51 -7.78 6.09
C VAL A 107 -11.09 -7.49 4.66
N GLN A 108 -11.31 -6.26 4.22
CA GLN A 108 -10.94 -5.81 2.88
C GLN A 108 -9.64 -5.02 2.86
N SER A 109 -9.26 -4.38 3.95
CA SER A 109 -7.97 -3.70 4.07
C SER A 109 -7.40 -3.72 5.47
N PHE A 110 -6.08 -3.63 5.56
CA PHE A 110 -5.28 -3.63 6.77
C PHE A 110 -4.36 -2.40 6.77
N GLU A 111 -4.39 -1.65 7.85
CA GLU A 111 -3.47 -0.53 8.09
C GLU A 111 -2.63 -0.82 9.32
N SER A 112 -1.33 -0.54 9.21
CA SER A 112 -0.41 -0.62 10.33
C SER A 112 0.42 0.65 10.43
N ARG A 113 0.54 1.16 11.65
CA ARG A 113 1.32 2.37 11.95
C ARG A 113 2.21 2.12 13.15
N ASN A 114 3.47 2.52 13.00
CA ASN A 114 4.54 2.43 13.97
C ASN A 114 4.76 1.01 14.52
N CYS A 115 4.60 0.00 13.67
CA CYS A 115 4.80 -1.39 14.05
C CYS A 115 6.10 -1.96 13.50
N GLN A 116 6.67 -2.93 14.21
CA GLN A 116 7.64 -3.84 13.61
C GLN A 116 6.95 -4.67 12.51
N PRO A 117 7.71 -5.26 11.55
CA PRO A 117 7.14 -6.10 10.51
C PRO A 117 6.25 -7.22 11.09
N TRP A 118 5.22 -7.56 10.33
CA TRP A 118 4.26 -8.58 10.71
C TRP A 118 4.58 -9.90 10.02
N THR A 119 4.78 -10.94 10.82
CA THR A 119 5.04 -12.29 10.32
C THR A 119 3.78 -13.12 10.46
N ARG A 120 3.42 -13.89 9.43
CA ARG A 120 2.30 -14.82 9.49
C ARG A 120 2.57 -15.91 10.52
N VAL A 121 1.57 -16.21 11.34
CA VAL A 121 1.63 -17.31 12.31
C VAL A 121 1.36 -18.62 11.55
N PRO A 122 2.25 -19.64 11.66
CA PRO A 122 2.07 -20.93 11.02
C PRO A 122 0.83 -21.70 11.49
#